data_AF-A0A947CX06-F1
#
_entry.id   AF-A0A947CX06-F1
#
_cell.length_a   1.000
_cell.length_b   1.000
_cell.length_c   1.000
_cell.angle_alpha   90.00
_cell.angle_beta   90.00
_cell.angle_gamma   90.00
#
_symmetry.space_group_name_H-M   'P 1'
#
loop_
_entity.id
_entity.type
_entity.pdbx_description
1 polymer ?
#
loop_
_entity_poly.entity_id
_entity_poly.type
_entity_poly.pdbx_seq_one_letter_code
_entity_poly.pdbx_strand_id
1 'polypeptide(L)' 'MLELHTWDSPNGEKIHIALEELALEVDIVAVDLRAGDQRRPEFLELNPPG' A
#
# COMPACT_ATOMS: atom_id res chain seq x y z
N MET A 1 0.00 -13.47 -6.30
CA MET A 1 -1.02 -12.91 -5.40
C MET A 1 -0.76 -11.42 -5.33
N LEU A 2 -1.78 -10.57 -5.45
CA LEU A 2 -1.59 -9.13 -5.40
C LEU A 2 -1.59 -8.70 -3.94
N GLU A 3 -0.61 -7.88 -3.55
CA GLU A 3 -0.56 -7.24 -2.24
C GLU A 3 -0.57 -5.72 -2.44
N LEU A 4 -1.46 -5.03 -1.73
CA LEU A 4 -1.51 -3.59 -1.69
C LEU A 4 -1.02 -3.12 -0.32
N HIS A 5 0.23 -2.66 -0.28
CA HIS A 5 0.80 -1.96 0.86
C HIS A 5 0.31 -0.51 0.86
N THR A 6 -0.54 -0.13 1.80
CA THR A 6 -1.30 1.13 1.72
C THR A 6 -1.57 1.76 3.08
N TRP A 7 -1.93 3.04 3.02
CA TRP A 7 -2.38 3.85 4.13
C TRP A 7 -3.55 4.71 3.64
N ASP A 8 -4.39 5.15 4.58
CA ASP A 8 -5.49 6.08 4.34
C ASP A 8 -4.96 7.42 3.80
N SER A 9 -4.85 7.50 2.48
CA SER A 9 -4.26 8.59 1.73
C SER A 9 -4.86 8.64 0.32
N PRO A 10 -4.89 9.82 -0.33
CA PRO A 10 -5.40 9.93 -1.70
C PRO A 10 -4.64 9.07 -2.72
N ASN A 11 -3.39 8.69 -2.46
CA ASN A 11 -2.64 7.79 -3.35
C ASN A 11 -3.03 6.32 -3.14
N GLY A 12 -3.27 5.90 -1.89
CA GLY A 12 -3.80 4.58 -1.57
C GLY A 12 -5.20 4.38 -2.15
N GLU A 13 -6.10 5.35 -1.96
CA GLU A 13 -7.48 5.30 -2.45
C GLU A 13 -7.59 5.07 -3.97
N LYS A 14 -6.71 5.70 -4.77
CA LYS A 14 -6.69 5.51 -6.24
C LYS A 14 -6.53 4.04 -6.61
N ILE A 15 -5.67 3.32 -5.89
CA ILE A 15 -5.39 1.92 -6.17
C ILE A 15 -6.51 1.04 -5.66
N HIS A 16 -7.10 1.33 -4.49
CA HIS A 16 -8.31 0.64 -4.03
C HIS A 16 -9.45 0.72 -5.04
N ILE A 17 -9.76 1.93 -5.55
CA ILE A 17 -10.81 2.12 -6.56
C ILE A 17 -10.49 1.29 -7.81
N ALA A 18 -9.25 1.34 -8.30
CA ALA A 18 -8.86 0.59 -9.49
C ALA A 18 -9.00 -0.94 -9.31
N LEU A 19 -8.66 -1.47 -8.12
CA LEU A 19 -8.77 -2.90 -7.82
C LEU A 19 -10.23 -3.36 -7.80
N GLU A 20 -11.12 -2.55 -7.20
CA GLU A 20 -12.57 -2.81 -7.17
C GLU A 20 -13.18 -2.76 -8.59
N GLU A 21 -12.88 -1.71 -9.37
CA GLU A 21 -13.39 -1.56 -10.74
C GLU A 21 -12.93 -2.68 -11.69
N LEU A 22 -11.74 -3.25 -11.42
CA LEU A 22 -11.19 -4.37 -12.20
C LEU A 22 -11.56 -5.75 -11.64
N ALA A 23 -12.32 -5.80 -10.53
CA ALA A 23 -12.68 -7.02 -9.81
C ALA A 23 -11.45 -7.92 -9.51
N LEU A 24 -10.35 -7.31 -9.07
CA LEU A 24 -9.11 -8.01 -8.73
C LEU A 24 -9.05 -8.32 -7.23
N GLU A 25 -8.86 -9.59 -6.90
CA GLU A 25 -8.57 -10.02 -5.53
C GLU A 25 -7.18 -9.52 -5.10
N VAL A 26 -7.12 -8.90 -3.92
CA VAL A 26 -5.91 -8.31 -3.35
C VAL A 26 -5.86 -8.52 -1.84
N ASP A 27 -4.67 -8.77 -1.33
CA ASP A 27 -4.40 -8.73 0.11
C ASP A 27 -3.97 -7.33 0.51
N ILE A 28 -4.61 -6.77 1.55
CA ILE A 28 -4.29 -5.43 2.05
C ILE A 28 -3.26 -5.52 3.17
N VAL A 29 -2.12 -4.85 2.98
CA VAL A 29 -1.07 -4.72 4.00
C VAL A 29 -1.05 -3.28 4.48
N ALA A 30 -1.45 -3.05 5.73
CA ALA A 30 -1.44 -1.71 6.31
C ALA A 30 -0.01 -1.22 6.55
N VAL A 31 0.26 0.03 6.20
CA VAL A 31 1.55 0.72 6.43
C VAL A 31 1.30 1.96 7.26
N ASP A 32 1.63 1.94 8.56
CA ASP A 32 1.41 3.10 9.42
C ASP A 32 2.40 4.23 9.16
N LEU A 33 1.97 5.21 8.34
CA LEU A 33 2.78 6.37 8.00
C LEU A 33 3.04 7.30 9.19
N ARG A 34 2.18 7.28 10.23
CA ARG A 34 2.37 8.06 11.45
C ARG A 34 3.38 7.39 12.38
N ALA A 35 3.39 6.06 12.43
CA ALA A 35 4.40 5.28 13.13
C ALA A 35 5.74 5.23 12.38
N GLY A 36 5.75 5.55 11.09
CA GLY A 36 6.97 5.58 10.26
C GLY A 36 7.29 4.25 9.59
N ASP A 37 6.28 3.37 9.40
CA ASP A 37 6.46 2.03 8.83
C ASP A 37 7.10 2.04 7.43
N GLN A 38 6.86 3.09 6.65
CA GLN A 38 7.43 3.28 5.31
C GLN A 38 8.95 3.51 5.32
N ARG A 39 9.55 3.69 6.51
CA ARG A 39 11.00 3.83 6.70
C ARG A 39 11.66 2.54 7.19
N ARG A 40 10.88 1.50 7.47
CA ARG A 40 11.45 0.21 7.88
C ARG A 40 12.24 -0.40 6.72
N PRO A 41 13.38 -1.08 6.99
CA PRO A 41 14.22 -1.66 5.93
C PRO A 41 13.43 -2.53 4.95
N GLU A 42 12.53 -3.36 5.45
CA GLU A 42 11.69 -4.24 4.63
C GLU A 42 10.78 -3.47 3.66
N PHE A 43 10.29 -2.29 4.05
CA PHE A 43 9.45 -1.47 3.17
C PHE A 43 10.30 -0.71 2.15
N LEU A 44 11.48 -0.24 2.53
CA LEU A 44 12.39 0.47 1.63
C LEU A 44 12.99 -0.44 0.55
N GLU A 45 13.08 -1.74 0.80
CA GLU A 45 13.41 -2.73 -0.23
C GLU A 45 12.33 -2.84 -1.31
N LEU A 46 11.06 -2.61 -0.94
CA LEU A 46 9.92 -2.61 -1.87
C LEU A 46 9.74 -1.25 -2.57
N ASN A 47 9.83 -0.16 -1.80
CA ASN A 47 9.58 1.21 -2.24
C ASN A 47 10.67 2.15 -1.67
N PRO A 48 11.81 2.31 -2.37
CA PRO A 48 12.97 3.06 -1.86
C PRO A 48 12.71 4.51 -1.44
N PRO A 49 11.78 5.27 -2.08
CA PRO A 49 11.35 6.57 -1.58
C PRO A 49 10.73 6.58 -0.17
N GLY A 50 10.11 5.46 0.24
CA GLY A 50 9.25 5.35 1.42
C GLY A 50 7.85 5.88 1.16
#